data_AF-F4WE96-F1
#
_entry.id   AF-F4WE96-F1
#
_cell.length_a   1.000
_cell.length_b   1.000
_cell.length_c   1.000
_cell.angle_alpha   90.00
_cell.angle_beta   90.00
_cell.angle_gamma   90.00
#
_symmetry.space_group_name_H-M   'P 1'
#
loop_
_entity.id
_entity.type
_entity.pdbx_description
1 polymer ?
#
loop_
_entity_poly.entity_id
_entity_poly.type
_entity_poly.pdbx_seq_one_letter_code
_entity_poly.pdbx_strand_id
1 'polypeptide(L)'
;MARINPSPDWFVGVDSFQLCVEGNWVDTVTVELDPLDGGTDNGFTFTAANWPTQPQGIAYRITSRYPAHPAGSFYYPNLPRLPPIATLTFTKVHISYPRTRAILYFLHINSSCEIN
;
A
#
# COMPACT_ATOMS: atom_id res chain seq x y z
N MET A 1 -4.04 -0.15 4.00
CA MET A 1 -4.16 -0.64 2.60
C MET A 1 -5.31 0.06 1.89
N ALA A 2 -5.26 0.16 0.57
CA ALA A 2 -6.36 0.66 -0.28
C ALA A 2 -6.51 -0.23 -1.53
N ARG A 3 -7.75 -0.63 -1.86
CA ARG A 3 -8.06 -1.48 -3.02
C ARG A 3 -7.92 -0.70 -4.33
N ILE A 4 -7.37 -1.33 -5.35
CA ILE A 4 -7.44 -0.84 -6.73
C ILE A 4 -8.80 -1.26 -7.30
N ASN A 5 -9.63 -0.33 -7.77
CA ASN A 5 -10.99 -0.62 -8.21
C ASN A 5 -11.26 -0.08 -9.62
N PRO A 6 -11.70 -0.91 -10.59
CA PRO A 6 -11.89 -2.36 -10.48
C PRO A 6 -10.56 -3.13 -10.49
N SER A 7 -10.54 -4.29 -9.85
CA SER A 7 -9.48 -5.30 -9.92
C SER A 7 -10.01 -6.63 -9.37
N PRO A 8 -9.33 -7.76 -9.63
CA PRO A 8 -9.63 -9.04 -8.99
C PRO A 8 -9.45 -8.93 -7.47
N ASP A 9 -8.21 -8.74 -7.01
CA ASP A 9 -7.86 -8.61 -5.59
C ASP A 9 -6.66 -7.69 -5.34
N TRP A 10 -6.40 -6.76 -6.27
CA TRP A 10 -5.23 -5.90 -6.22
C TRP A 10 -5.41 -4.71 -5.27
N PHE A 11 -4.32 -4.32 -4.61
CA PHE A 11 -4.30 -3.23 -3.64
C PHE A 11 -2.94 -2.51 -3.62
N VAL A 12 -2.88 -1.39 -2.90
CA VAL A 12 -1.64 -0.70 -2.53
C VAL A 12 -1.59 -0.52 -1.02
N GLY A 13 -0.39 -0.40 -0.47
CA GLY A 13 -0.22 -0.12 0.95
C GLY A 13 1.22 -0.20 1.40
N VAL A 14 1.44 0.20 2.64
CA VAL A 14 2.68 -0.05 3.38
C VAL A 14 2.36 -0.96 4.56
N ASP A 15 3.31 -1.80 4.92
CA ASP A 15 3.27 -2.64 6.11
C ASP A 15 4.44 -2.22 7.02
N SER A 16 4.14 -1.99 8.31
CA SER A 16 5.14 -1.75 9.35
C SER A 16 6.19 -0.68 8.99
N PHE A 17 5.77 0.40 8.33
CA PHE A 17 6.67 1.46 7.86
C PHE A 17 7.27 2.25 9.04
N GLN A 18 8.60 2.27 9.14
CA GLN A 18 9.31 2.92 10.24
C GLN A 18 9.22 4.45 10.12
N LEU A 19 8.59 5.09 11.10
CA LEU A 19 8.48 6.55 11.21
C LEU A 19 9.29 7.11 12.39
N CYS A 20 9.84 6.26 13.25
CA CYS A 20 10.75 6.63 14.33
C CYS A 20 12.20 6.35 13.88
N VAL A 21 13.01 7.39 13.77
CA VAL A 21 14.41 7.30 13.34
C VAL A 21 15.24 8.03 14.39
N GLU A 22 16.21 7.33 14.99
CA GLU A 22 17.11 7.89 16.01
C GLU A 22 16.36 8.60 17.15
N GLY A 23 15.27 7.98 17.65
CA GLY A 23 14.46 8.54 18.73
C GLY A 23 13.59 9.74 18.34
N ASN A 24 13.53 10.06 17.05
CA ASN A 24 12.73 11.17 16.53
C ASN A 24 11.67 10.69 15.54
N TRP A 25 10.47 11.23 15.68
CA TRP A 25 9.41 11.07 14.68
C TRP A 25 9.74 11.88 13.44
N VAL A 26 9.72 11.21 12.28
CA VAL A 26 9.85 11.83 10.95
C VAL A 26 8.77 12.89 10.76
N ASP A 27 9.16 14.11 10.38
CA ASP A 27 8.22 15.22 10.17
C ASP A 27 7.39 15.05 8.89
N THR A 28 8.02 14.63 7.79
CA THR A 28 7.33 14.27 6.57
C THR A 28 8.09 13.22 5.77
N VAL A 29 7.38 12.29 5.16
CA VAL A 29 7.95 11.30 4.24
C VAL A 29 6.91 10.87 3.22
N THR A 30 7.32 10.80 1.96
CA THR A 30 6.48 10.30 0.86
C THR A 30 7.03 8.97 0.37
N VAL A 31 6.16 7.98 0.28
CA VAL A 31 6.46 6.62 -0.18
C VAL A 31 5.78 6.39 -1.51
N GLU A 32 6.55 5.99 -2.52
CA GLU A 32 6.00 5.47 -3.78
C GLU A 32 5.42 4.07 -3.57
N LEU A 33 4.22 3.82 -4.07
CA LEU A 33 3.54 2.54 -3.93
C LEU A 33 3.42 1.82 -5.27
N ASP A 34 3.64 0.51 -5.21
CA ASP A 34 3.43 -0.42 -6.30
C ASP A 34 2.15 -1.23 -6.10
N PRO A 35 1.54 -1.73 -7.18
CA PRO A 35 0.43 -2.67 -7.06
C PRO A 35 0.87 -3.98 -6.40
N LEU A 36 0.06 -4.44 -5.46
CA LEU A 36 0.16 -5.73 -4.79
C LEU A 36 -1.04 -6.58 -5.19
N ASP A 37 -0.81 -7.87 -5.37
CA ASP A 37 -1.83 -8.90 -5.58
C ASP A 37 -2.14 -9.58 -4.24
N GLY A 38 -3.42 -9.93 -4.02
CA GLY A 38 -3.88 -10.52 -2.77
C GLY A 38 -3.64 -12.03 -2.66
N GLY A 39 -3.38 -12.72 -3.77
CA GLY A 39 -3.26 -14.17 -3.83
C GLY A 39 -4.59 -14.91 -3.65
N THR A 40 -5.71 -14.26 -3.96
CA THR A 40 -7.08 -14.75 -3.71
C THR A 40 -7.94 -14.86 -4.98
N ASP A 41 -7.61 -14.12 -6.04
CA ASP A 41 -8.28 -14.20 -7.34
C ASP A 41 -7.25 -14.24 -8.50
N ASN A 42 -7.47 -15.12 -9.48
CA ASN A 42 -6.56 -15.37 -10.61
C ASN A 42 -6.83 -14.46 -11.83
N GLY A 43 -7.71 -13.46 -11.72
CA GLY A 43 -7.99 -12.54 -12.80
C GLY A 43 -6.74 -11.79 -13.29
N PHE A 44 -6.54 -11.73 -14.61
CA PHE A 44 -5.39 -11.02 -15.19
C PHE A 44 -5.66 -9.55 -15.52
N THR A 45 -6.94 -9.16 -15.62
CA THR A 45 -7.35 -7.81 -16.03
C THR A 45 -8.14 -7.10 -14.94
N PHE A 46 -8.12 -5.77 -14.95
CA PHE A 46 -8.90 -4.94 -14.01
C PHE A 46 -10.38 -5.36 -13.89
N THR A 47 -10.98 -5.80 -14.99
CA THR A 47 -12.40 -6.18 -15.08
C THR A 47 -12.61 -7.67 -15.34
N ALA A 48 -11.63 -8.51 -15.01
CA ALA A 48 -11.80 -9.96 -15.11
C ALA A 48 -12.99 -10.42 -14.26
N ALA A 49 -13.69 -11.46 -14.71
CA ALA A 49 -14.67 -12.14 -13.87
C ALA A 49 -13.94 -12.82 -12.69
N ASN A 50 -14.61 -12.89 -11.53
CA ASN A 50 -14.05 -13.52 -10.34
C ASN A 50 -13.60 -14.96 -10.65
N TRP A 51 -12.36 -15.28 -10.31
CA TRP A 51 -11.78 -16.60 -10.44
C TRP A 51 -10.94 -16.93 -9.21
N PRO A 52 -11.52 -17.57 -8.19
CA PRO A 52 -10.82 -17.81 -6.92
C PRO A 52 -9.51 -18.60 -7.07
N THR A 53 -8.46 -18.14 -6.38
CA THR A 53 -7.18 -18.86 -6.27
C THR A 53 -7.31 -20.02 -5.28
N GLN A 54 -6.95 -21.23 -5.69
CA GLN A 54 -7.05 -22.43 -4.86
C GLN A 54 -5.82 -23.35 -5.04
N PRO A 55 -5.05 -23.64 -3.96
CA PRO A 55 -5.17 -23.08 -2.61
C PRO A 55 -4.89 -21.57 -2.58
N GLN A 56 -5.36 -20.87 -1.54
CA GLN A 56 -5.11 -19.43 -1.38
C GLN A 56 -3.60 -19.15 -1.33
N GLY A 57 -3.16 -18.16 -2.10
CA GLY A 57 -1.78 -17.69 -2.17
C GLY A 57 -1.44 -16.70 -1.06
N ILE A 58 -0.21 -16.18 -1.14
CA ILE A 58 0.27 -15.06 -0.33
C ILE A 58 0.18 -13.78 -1.14
N ALA A 59 0.12 -12.64 -0.46
CA ALA A 59 0.23 -11.35 -1.12
C ALA A 59 1.64 -11.18 -1.74
N TYR A 60 1.70 -10.62 -2.94
CA TYR A 60 2.97 -10.38 -3.63
C TYR A 60 2.94 -9.09 -4.46
N ARG A 61 4.12 -8.57 -4.80
CA ARG A 61 4.23 -7.37 -5.63
C ARG A 61 4.03 -7.70 -7.11
N ILE A 62 3.11 -7.00 -7.75
CA ILE A 62 2.96 -7.00 -9.20
C ILE A 62 4.05 -6.11 -9.78
N THR A 63 4.75 -6.61 -10.80
CA THR A 63 5.82 -5.89 -11.50
C THR A 63 5.50 -5.80 -12.99
N SER A 64 6.31 -5.06 -13.75
CA SER A 64 6.14 -4.96 -15.21
C SER A 64 6.28 -6.29 -15.94
N ARG A 65 6.81 -7.33 -15.28
CA ARG A 65 7.09 -8.65 -15.87
C ARG A 65 6.49 -9.82 -15.06
N TYR A 66 5.84 -9.56 -13.93
CA TYR A 66 5.27 -10.60 -13.08
C TYR A 66 3.92 -10.14 -12.51
N PRO A 67 2.83 -10.92 -12.69
CA PRO A 67 2.79 -12.21 -13.40
C PRO A 67 3.03 -12.05 -14.91
N ALA A 68 3.74 -13.02 -15.50
CA ALA A 68 4.22 -12.95 -16.89
C ALA A 68 3.13 -13.42 -17.88
N HIS A 69 2.04 -12.66 -18.00
CA HIS A 69 0.93 -13.00 -18.90
C HIS A 69 0.63 -11.85 -19.88
N PRO A 70 0.54 -12.09 -21.20
CA PRO A 70 0.29 -11.03 -22.19
C PRO A 70 -1.01 -10.23 -21.98
N ALA A 71 -2.03 -10.85 -21.36
CA ALA A 71 -3.28 -10.16 -21.00
C ALA A 71 -3.22 -9.43 -19.65
N GLY A 72 -2.09 -9.50 -18.93
CA GLY A 72 -1.94 -8.90 -17.61
C GLY A 72 -2.04 -7.37 -17.68
N SER A 73 -2.92 -6.77 -16.90
CA SER A 73 -3.11 -5.31 -16.89
C SER A 73 -1.84 -4.51 -16.54
N PHE A 74 -0.91 -5.13 -15.82
CA PHE A 74 0.38 -4.54 -15.46
C PHE A 74 1.57 -5.18 -16.19
N TYR A 75 1.33 -5.98 -17.23
CA TYR A 75 2.40 -6.62 -17.99
C TYR A 75 2.94 -5.71 -19.09
N TYR A 76 4.07 -5.06 -18.81
CA TYR A 76 4.79 -4.16 -19.71
C TYR A 76 6.24 -4.63 -19.87
N PRO A 77 6.52 -5.64 -20.71
CA PRO A 77 7.81 -6.35 -20.72
C PRO A 77 9.02 -5.45 -21.05
N ASN A 78 8.78 -4.39 -21.83
CA ASN A 78 9.80 -3.43 -22.24
C ASN A 78 10.10 -2.38 -21.16
N LEU A 79 9.31 -2.31 -20.09
CA LEU A 79 9.59 -1.42 -18.95
C LEU A 79 10.46 -2.12 -17.91
N PRO A 80 11.53 -1.47 -17.42
CA PRO A 80 12.39 -2.04 -16.38
C PRO A 80 11.68 -2.16 -15.02
N ARG A 81 10.77 -1.23 -14.71
CA ARG A 81 9.82 -1.29 -13.58
C ARG A 81 8.54 -0.53 -13.95
N LEU A 82 7.47 -0.81 -13.23
CA LEU A 82 6.26 0.03 -13.31
C LEU A 82 6.55 1.42 -12.73
N PRO A 83 5.97 2.48 -13.31
CA PRO A 83 5.83 3.75 -12.61
C PRO A 83 5.01 3.54 -11.32
N PRO A 84 5.25 4.35 -10.27
CA PRO A 84 4.41 4.34 -9.08
C PRO A 84 2.93 4.54 -9.46
N ILE A 85 2.03 3.76 -8.86
CA ILE A 85 0.58 3.88 -9.10
C ILE A 85 -0.10 4.77 -8.05
N ALA A 86 0.56 4.96 -6.90
CA ALA A 86 0.12 5.85 -5.85
C ALA A 86 1.32 6.36 -5.04
N THR A 87 1.11 7.42 -4.27
CA THR A 87 2.04 7.91 -3.27
C THR A 87 1.34 8.02 -1.93
N LEU A 88 2.02 7.63 -0.86
CA LEU A 88 1.54 7.82 0.51
C LEU A 88 2.46 8.81 1.22
N THR A 89 1.92 9.95 1.61
CA THR A 89 2.65 10.96 2.39
C THR A 89 2.23 10.89 3.85
N PHE A 90 3.19 10.65 4.72
CA PHE A 90 3.06 10.86 6.15
C PHE A 90 3.50 12.28 6.47
N THR A 91 2.68 13.01 7.21
CA THR A 91 3.01 14.35 7.71
C THR A 91 2.69 14.39 9.19
N LYS A 92 3.70 14.66 10.01
CA LYS A 92 3.55 14.88 11.44
C LYS A 92 2.80 16.20 11.64
N VAL A 93 1.68 16.12 12.33
CA VAL A 93 0.87 17.28 12.67
C VAL A 93 1.06 17.62 14.15
N HIS A 94 1.25 18.90 14.44
CA HIS A 94 1.23 19.38 15.82
C HIS A 94 -0.19 19.84 16.15
N ILE A 95 -0.95 19.00 16.84
CA ILE A 95 -2.32 19.33 17.26
C ILE A 95 -2.25 19.91 18.68
N SER A 96 -2.39 21.22 18.81
CA SER A 96 -2.72 21.87 20.08
C SER A 96 -4.23 21.77 20.29
N TYR A 97 -4.68 20.92 21.21
CA TYR A 97 -6.08 20.89 21.60
C TYR A 97 -6.42 22.14 22.43
N PRO A 98 -7.30 23.05 21.99
CA PRO A 98 -7.96 23.94 22.92
C PRO A 98 -8.81 23.07 23.87
N ARG A 99 -8.87 23.44 25.16
CA ARG A 99 -9.57 22.70 26.21
C ARG A 99 -11.08 22.60 25.97
N THR A 100 -11.55 21.81 25.00
CA THR A 100 -12.94 21.34 24.94
C THR A 100 -13.06 20.18 23.94
N ARG A 101 -13.31 19.01 24.51
CA ARG A 101 -13.75 17.73 23.93
C ARG A 101 -14.07 17.75 22.43
N ALA A 102 -13.27 17.05 21.64
CA ALA A 102 -13.73 16.41 20.41
C ALA A 102 -12.89 15.16 20.13
N ILE A 103 -13.56 14.02 20.07
CA ILE A 103 -13.01 12.75 19.59
C ILE A 103 -12.73 12.94 18.10
N LEU A 104 -11.45 13.02 17.72
CA LEU A 104 -11.03 12.93 16.33
C LEU A 104 -10.27 11.60 16.15
N TYR A 105 -10.84 10.72 15.33
CA TYR A 105 -10.15 9.54 14.82
C TYR A 105 -9.14 9.98 13.77
N PHE A 106 -7.97 10.44 14.21
CA PHE A 106 -6.75 10.38 13.42
C PHE A 106 -5.94 9.19 13.93
N LEU A 107 -5.32 8.46 13.00
CA LEU A 107 -4.51 7.27 13.25
C LEU A 107 -3.59 7.50 14.47
N HIS A 108 -4.00 7.03 15.65
CA HIS A 108 -3.20 7.17 16.86
C HIS A 108 -2.16 6.06 16.80
N ILE A 109 -0.95 6.41 16.39
CA ILE A 109 0.21 5.55 16.63
C ILE A 109 0.51 5.70 18.13
N ASN A 110 -0.11 4.84 18.94
CA ASN A 110 0.17 4.73 20.39
C ASN A 110 1.54 4.09 20.61
N SER A 111 2.60 4.76 20.17
CA SER A 111 3.98 4.30 20.34
C SER A 111 4.80 5.45 20.89
N SER A 112 5.59 5.22 21.94
CA SER A 112 6.70 6.12 22.26
C SER A 112 7.82 5.89 21.24
N CYS A 113 8.36 6.98 20.70
CA CYS A 113 9.57 6.92 19.88
C CYS A 113 10.73 7.29 20.80
N GLU A 114 11.44 6.28 21.27
CA GLU A 114 12.55 6.40 22.20
C GLU A 114 13.75 5.63 21.63
N ILE A 115 14.96 6.10 21.95
CA ILE A 115 16.19 5.36 21.69
C ILE A 115 16.31 4.34 22.84
N ASN A 116 16.36 3.05 22.51
CA ASN A 116 16.66 2.00 23.50
C ASN A 116 18.03 2.21 24.15
#